data_AF-A0A3D5RTU4-F1
#
_entry.id   AF-A0A3D5RTU4-F1
#
_cell.length_a   1.000
_cell.length_b   1.000
_cell.length_c   1.000
_cell.angle_alpha   90.00
_cell.angle_beta   90.00
_cell.angle_gamma   90.00
#
_symmetry.space_group_name_H-M   'P 1'
#
loop_
_entity.id
_entity.type
_entity.pdbx_description
1 polymer ?
#
loop_
_entity_poly.entity_id
_entity_poly.type
_entity_poly.pdbx_seq_one_letter_code
_entity_poly.pdbx_strand_id
1 'polypeptide(L)' 'MAAKSKTKKEEFSKEQYMEWFESMLFMRRFEEKAGQLYGQQKIRGFCHLYIGQEACVSGAVSALKKGDK' A
#
# COMPACT_ATOMS: atom_id res chain seq x y z
N MET A 1 -0.57 -42.79 14.59
CA MET A 1 0.54 -41.89 14.22
C MET A 1 -0.02 -40.48 14.06
N ALA A 2 0.32 -39.55 14.95
CA ALA A 2 -0.18 -38.18 14.89
C ALA A 2 0.54 -37.43 13.75
N ALA A 3 -0.22 -36.99 12.74
CA ALA A 3 0.28 -36.14 11.68
C ALA A 3 0.67 -34.78 12.26
N LYS A 4 1.97 -34.47 12.27
CA LYS A 4 2.47 -33.12 12.61
C LYS A 4 1.93 -32.13 11.58
N SER A 5 1.09 -31.21 12.03
CA SER A 5 0.67 -30.02 11.28
C SER A 5 1.92 -29.24 10.85
N LYS A 6 2.11 -29.06 9.53
CA LYS A 6 3.16 -28.21 8.97
C LYS A 6 2.78 -26.75 9.27
N THR A 7 3.41 -26.16 10.29
CA THR A 7 3.35 -24.72 10.52
C THR A 7 3.87 -24.01 9.28
N LYS A 8 3.00 -23.30 8.54
CA LYS A 8 3.43 -22.44 7.42
C LYS A 8 4.43 -21.44 7.97
N LYS A 9 5.65 -21.43 7.43
CA LYS A 9 6.63 -20.38 7.68
C LYS A 9 6.07 -19.11 7.03
N GLU A 10 5.87 -18.04 7.79
CA GLU A 10 5.45 -16.76 7.19
C GLU A 10 6.53 -16.32 6.18
N GLU A 11 6.11 -16.02 4.95
CA GLU A 11 7.03 -15.65 3.86
C GLU A 11 7.68 -14.27 4.07
N PHE A 12 7.01 -13.39 4.82
CA PHE A 12 7.46 -12.02 5.10
C PHE A 12 7.54 -11.77 6.60
N SER A 13 8.44 -10.86 7.00
CA SER A 13 8.56 -10.46 8.39
C SER A 13 7.35 -9.64 8.84
N LYS A 14 7.09 -9.62 10.15
CA LYS A 14 6.06 -8.77 10.74
C LYS A 14 6.31 -7.30 10.40
N GLU A 15 7.56 -6.89 10.44
CA GLU A 15 8.01 -5.52 10.13
C GLU A 15 7.62 -5.15 8.70
N GLN A 16 7.82 -6.04 7.74
CA GLN A 16 7.47 -5.82 6.34
C GLN A 16 5.95 -5.72 6.14
N TYR A 17 5.16 -6.54 6.84
CA TYR A 17 3.70 -6.39 6.83
C TYR A 17 3.24 -5.05 7.40
N MET A 18 3.87 -4.59 8.48
CA MET A 18 3.56 -3.29 9.09
C MET A 18 3.93 -2.14 8.15
N GLU A 19 5.10 -2.19 7.51
CA GLU A 19 5.52 -1.19 6.52
C GLU A 19 4.54 -1.10 5.33
N TRP A 20 4.11 -2.24 4.78
CA TRP A 20 3.12 -2.26 3.70
C TRP A 20 1.77 -1.69 4.15
N PHE A 21 1.32 -2.05 5.34
CA PHE A 21 0.07 -1.54 5.90
C PHE A 21 0.11 -0.03 6.08
N GLU A 22 1.17 0.49 6.69
CA GLU A 22 1.37 1.93 6.90
C GLU A 22 1.43 2.69 5.58
N SER A 23 2.17 2.18 4.60
CA SER A 23 2.25 2.76 3.25
C SER A 23 0.88 2.81 2.57
N MET A 24 0.13 1.70 2.58
CA MET A 24 -1.21 1.66 1.99
C MET A 24 -2.19 2.60 2.69
N LEU A 25 -2.17 2.62 4.03
CA LEU A 25 -3.04 3.48 4.81
C LEU A 25 -2.72 4.96 4.57
N PHE A 26 -1.44 5.30 4.49
CA PHE A 26 -1.00 6.66 4.17
C PHE A 26 -1.54 7.11 2.81
N MET A 27 -1.34 6.30 1.75
CA MET A 27 -1.85 6.61 0.41
C MET A 27 -3.37 6.78 0.42
N ARG A 28 -4.11 5.86 1.07
CA ARG A 28 -5.56 5.98 1.21
C ARG A 28 -5.99 7.32 1.81
N ARG A 29 -5.39 7.72 2.94
CA ARG A 29 -5.75 8.98 3.63
C ARG A 29 -5.36 10.21 2.83
N PHE A 30 -4.22 10.16 2.15
CA PHE A 30 -3.78 11.22 1.27
C PHE A 30 -4.79 11.42 0.12
N GLU A 31 -5.16 10.34 -0.55
CA GLU A 31 -6.09 10.35 -1.69
C GLU A 31 -7.51 10.80 -1.27
N GLU A 32 -8.02 10.31 -0.13
CA GLU A 32 -9.28 10.77 0.44
C GLU A 32 -9.25 12.29 0.69
N LYS A 33 -8.13 12.80 1.22
CA LYS A 33 -7.97 14.24 1.46
C LYS A 33 -7.86 15.03 0.16
N ALA A 34 -7.15 14.51 -0.84
CA ALA A 34 -7.07 15.11 -2.16
C ALA A 34 -8.47 15.20 -2.79
N GLY A 35 -9.25 14.12 -2.76
CA GLY A 35 -10.64 14.10 -3.22
C GLY A 35 -11.53 15.14 -2.50
N GLN A 36 -11.40 15.28 -1.18
CA GLN A 36 -12.11 16.33 -0.42
C GLN A 36 -11.72 17.74 -0.87
N LEU A 37 -10.42 18.02 -1.02
CA LEU A 37 -9.93 19.34 -1.43
C LEU A 37 -10.27 19.66 -2.88
N TYR A 38 -10.33 18.64 -3.74
CA TYR A 38 -10.82 18.75 -5.10
C TYR A 38 -12.31 19.14 -5.13
N GLY A 39 -13.16 18.47 -4.32
CA GLY A 39 -14.57 18.85 -4.15
C GLY A 39 -14.77 20.29 -3.61
N GLN A 40 -13.84 20.77 -2.78
CA GLN A 40 -13.79 22.16 -2.30
C GLN A 40 -13.19 23.16 -3.30
N GLN A 41 -12.86 22.73 -4.53
CA GLN A 41 -12.21 23.55 -5.58
C GLN A 41 -10.86 24.15 -5.16
N LYS A 42 -10.21 23.59 -4.14
CA LYS A 42 -8.86 23.97 -3.71
C LYS A 42 -7.78 23.30 -4.56
N ILE A 43 -8.11 22.17 -5.18
CA ILE A 43 -7.33 21.54 -6.25
C ILE A 43 -8.11 21.77 -7.55
N ARG A 44 -7.41 22.18 -8.63
CA ARG A 44 -7.99 22.51 -9.93
C ARG A 44 -7.34 21.68 -11.04
N GLY A 45 -8.02 21.57 -12.18
CA GLY A 45 -7.59 20.73 -13.29
C GLY A 45 -8.02 19.28 -13.08
N PHE A 46 -7.18 18.31 -13.43
CA PHE A 46 -7.47 16.89 -13.25
C PHE A 46 -6.96 16.38 -11.91
N CYS A 47 -7.74 15.51 -11.25
CA CYS A 47 -7.35 14.80 -10.04
C CYS A 47 -7.71 13.33 -10.17
N HIS A 48 -6.70 12.50 -10.46
CA HIS A 48 -6.85 11.05 -10.57
C HIS A 48 -6.53 10.44 -9.22
N LEU A 49 -7.48 9.69 -8.67
CA LEU A 49 -7.32 9.07 -7.36
C LEU A 49 -6.96 7.59 -7.52
N TYR A 50 -5.96 7.13 -6.76
CA TYR A 50 -5.46 5.75 -6.75
C TYR A 50 -6.14 4.85 -5.68
N ILE A 51 -7.27 5.30 -5.14
CA ILE A 51 -8.02 4.60 -4.09
C ILE A 51 -8.39 3.18 -4.57
N GLY A 52 -7.99 2.17 -3.80
CA GLY A 52 -8.24 0.76 -4.07
C GLY A 52 -7.13 0.05 -4.83
N GLN A 53 -6.07 0.76 -5.25
CA GLN A 53 -4.92 0.20 -5.96
C GLN A 53 -3.63 0.21 -5.10
N GLU A 54 -3.73 0.56 -3.81
CA GLU A 54 -2.58 0.81 -2.94
C GLU A 54 -1.63 -0.40 -2.81
N ALA A 55 -2.19 -1.62 -2.84
CA ALA A 55 -1.40 -2.84 -2.78
C ALA A 55 -0.46 -3.00 -3.98
N CYS A 56 -0.82 -2.49 -5.17
CA CYS A 56 0.01 -2.55 -6.36
C CYS A 56 1.31 -1.79 -6.16
N VAL A 57 1.23 -0.54 -5.67
CA VAL A 57 2.41 0.29 -5.42
C VAL A 57 3.21 -0.21 -4.23
N SER A 58 2.58 -0.51 -3.09
CA SER A 58 3.29 -1.00 -1.90
C SER A 58 4.04 -2.30 -2.16
N GLY A 59 3.43 -3.23 -2.91
CA GLY A 59 4.08 -4.47 -3.32
C GLY A 59 5.21 -4.22 -4.32
N ALA A 60 4.93 -3.49 -5.42
CA ALA A 60 5.92 -3.24 -6.47
C ALA A 60 7.16 -2.51 -5.94
N VAL A 61 6.97 -1.42 -5.19
CA VAL A 61 8.07 -0.62 -4.65
C VAL A 61 8.92 -1.42 -3.66
N SER A 62 8.30 -2.29 -2.84
CA SER A 62 9.06 -3.14 -1.92
C SER A 62 9.95 -4.19 -2.61
N ALA A 63 9.70 -4.48 -3.88
CA ALA A 63 10.52 -5.37 -4.68
C ALA A 63 11.61 -4.64 -5.49
N LEU A 64 11.53 -3.31 -5.62
CA LEU A 64 12.51 -2.51 -6.35
C LEU A 64 13.83 -2.41 -5.57
N LYS A 65 14.93 -2.35 -6.31
CA LYS A 65 16.27 -2.06 -5.80
C LYS A 65 16.66 -0.64 -6.13
N LYS A 66 17.64 -0.14 -5.39
CA LYS A 66 18.23 1.18 -5.67
C LYS A 66 18.79 1.21 -7.09
N GLY A 67 18.25 2.10 -7.91
CA GLY A 67 18.67 2.29 -9.31
C GLY A 67 17.70 1.71 -10.33
N ASP A 68 16.71 0.91 -9.90
CA ASP A 68 15.61 0.50 -10.77
C ASP A 68 14.75 1.73 -11.16
N LYS A 69 14.23 1.75 -12.39
CA LYS A 69 13.41 2.82 -12.96
C LYS A 69 12.03 2.31 -13.36
#